data_AF-A0A7Y3CF61-F1
#
_entry.id   AF-A0A7Y3CF61-F1
#
_cell.length_a   1.000
_cell.length_b   1.000
_cell.length_c   1.000
_cell.angle_alpha   90.00
_cell.angle_beta   90.00
_cell.angle_gamma   90.00
#
_symmetry.space_group_name_H-M   'P 1'
#
loop_
_entity.id
_entity.type
_entity.pdbx_description
1 polymer ?
#
loop_
_entity_poly.entity_id
_entity_poly.type
_entity_poly.pdbx_seq_one_letter_code
_entity_poly.pdbx_strand_id
1 'polypeptide(L)'
;EWGRTCYGVKEKVSRLSQAKHDKEELYDNVRLEVKRSYLKARESEINITTIEKAIEQAKENLRISEEQYRHQVATSTDVLDAQTLLSRTMTNYYNALYDFKIAKAALHRVISLEVTE
;
A
#
# COMPACT_ATOMS: atom_id res chain seq x y z
N GLU A 1 49.22 -9.63 35.45
CA GLU A 1 48.13 -8.64 35.34
C GLU A 1 48.22 -7.66 34.14
N TRP A 2 49.36 -7.54 33.45
CA TRP A 2 49.60 -6.51 32.42
C TRP A 2 48.73 -6.57 31.14
N GLY A 3 48.08 -7.69 30.83
CA GLY A 3 47.22 -7.80 29.64
C GLY A 3 45.77 -7.35 29.86
N ARG A 4 45.28 -7.37 31.11
CA ARG A 4 43.84 -7.27 31.41
C ARG A 4 43.25 -5.92 31.00
N THR A 5 44.00 -4.83 31.23
CA THR A 5 43.62 -3.47 30.85
C THR A 5 43.60 -3.30 29.32
N CYS A 6 44.58 -3.88 28.62
CA CYS A 6 44.68 -3.85 27.16
C CYS A 6 43.49 -4.58 26.50
N TYR A 7 43.17 -5.78 26.99
CA TYR A 7 42.03 -6.57 26.52
C TYR A 7 40.70 -5.88 26.84
N GLY A 8 40.57 -5.29 28.03
CA GLY A 8 39.38 -4.52 28.40
C GLY A 8 39.16 -3.30 27.50
N VAL A 9 40.20 -2.54 27.17
CA VAL A 9 40.10 -1.42 26.21
C VAL A 9 39.69 -1.93 24.83
N LYS A 10 40.31 -3.02 24.34
CA LYS A 10 39.98 -3.61 23.03
C LYS A 10 38.52 -4.09 22.96
N GLU A 11 38.00 -4.69 24.04
CA GLU A 11 36.60 -5.10 24.16
C GLU A 11 35.66 -3.89 24.08
N LYS A 12 35.95 -2.80 24.80
CA LYS A 12 35.14 -1.57 24.77
C LYS A 12 35.15 -0.90 23.40
N VAL A 13 36.29 -0.88 22.72
CA VAL A 13 36.41 -0.36 21.35
C VAL A 13 35.60 -1.21 20.37
N SER A 14 35.69 -2.54 20.47
CA SER A 14 34.88 -3.44 19.64
C SER A 14 33.38 -3.24 19.88
N ARG A 15 32.97 -3.08 21.14
CA ARG A 15 31.56 -2.82 21.49
C ARG A 15 31.07 -1.47 20.96
N LEU A 16 31.91 -0.44 20.99
CA LEU A 16 31.58 0.87 20.40
C LEU A 16 31.44 0.76 18.87
N SER A 17 32.31 0.01 18.20
CA SER A 17 32.20 -0.22 16.75
C SER A 17 30.92 -0.97 16.41
N GLN A 18 30.57 -2.01 17.16
CA GLN A 18 29.31 -2.74 17.01
C GLN A 18 28.11 -1.81 17.16
N ALA A 19 28.04 -1.04 18.26
CA ALA A 19 26.94 -0.11 18.48
C ALA A 19 26.81 0.97 17.38
N LYS A 20 27.92 1.38 16.74
CA LYS A 20 27.88 2.28 15.58
C LYS A 20 27.30 1.62 14.35
N HIS A 21 27.70 0.38 14.05
CA HIS A 21 27.14 -0.38 12.94
C HIS A 21 25.66 -0.68 13.15
N ASP A 22 25.27 -1.10 14.36
CA ASP A 22 23.87 -1.34 14.70
C ASP A 22 23.02 -0.08 14.50
N LYS A 23 23.56 1.09 14.90
CA LYS A 23 22.89 2.39 14.68
C LYS A 23 22.73 2.71 13.18
N GLU A 24 23.76 2.47 12.37
CA GLU A 24 23.72 2.73 10.94
C GLU A 24 22.74 1.78 10.22
N GLU A 25 22.73 0.50 10.61
CA GLU A 25 21.77 -0.49 10.13
C GLU A 25 20.32 -0.11 10.50
N LEU A 26 20.09 0.41 11.72
CA LEU A 26 18.77 0.90 12.12
C LEU A 26 18.29 2.05 11.23
N TYR A 27 19.15 3.03 10.92
CA TYR A 27 18.76 4.14 10.02
C TYR A 27 18.45 3.66 8.60
N ASP A 28 19.26 2.75 8.06
CA ASP A 28 19.02 2.20 6.74
C ASP A 28 17.69 1.43 6.68
N ASN A 29 17.37 0.68 7.74
CA ASN A 29 16.10 -0.03 7.87
C ASN A 29 14.91 0.94 7.96
N VAL A 30 14.99 1.99 8.78
CA VAL A 30 13.94 3.02 8.89
C VAL A 30 13.72 3.70 7.54
N ARG A 31 14.80 4.14 6.88
CA ARG A 31 14.72 4.80 5.56
C ARG A 31 14.09 3.90 4.51
N LEU A 32 14.43 2.62 4.52
CA LEU A 32 13.84 1.62 3.62
C LEU A 32 12.34 1.43 3.92
N GLU A 33 11.94 1.37 5.19
CA GLU A 33 10.55 1.24 5.62
C GLU A 33 9.71 2.46 5.20
N VAL A 34 10.24 3.68 5.37
CA VAL A 34 9.60 4.92 4.92
C VAL A 34 9.36 4.87 3.42
N LYS A 35 10.41 4.55 2.64
CA LYS A 35 10.32 4.49 1.19
C LYS A 35 9.31 3.45 0.71
N ARG A 36 9.29 2.26 1.33
CA ARG A 36 8.32 1.20 1.02
C ARG A 36 6.89 1.65 1.33
N SER A 37 6.67 2.25 2.49
CA SER A 37 5.35 2.72 2.92
C SER A 37 4.84 3.84 2.00
N TYR A 38 5.72 4.75 1.58
CA TYR A 38 5.38 5.82 0.66
C TYR A 38 4.97 5.27 -0.71
N LEU A 39 5.79 4.38 -1.28
CA LEU A 39 5.49 3.75 -2.57
C LEU A 39 4.18 2.96 -2.51
N LYS A 40 3.91 2.28 -1.39
CA LYS A 40 2.66 1.54 -1.22
C LYS A 40 1.44 2.46 -1.19
N ALA A 41 1.50 3.57 -0.46
CA ALA A 41 0.42 4.55 -0.43
C ALA A 41 0.19 5.20 -1.79
N ARG A 42 1.26 5.49 -2.53
CA ARG A 42 1.17 6.05 -3.89
C ARG A 42 0.58 5.06 -4.89
N GLU A 43 0.96 3.78 -4.80
CA GLU A 43 0.39 2.71 -5.63
C GLU A 43 -1.12 2.57 -5.38
N SER A 44 -1.56 2.52 -4.13
CA SER A 44 -2.99 2.38 -3.82
C SER A 44 -3.80 3.62 -4.20
N GLU A 45 -3.21 4.83 -4.15
CA GLU A 45 -3.83 6.04 -4.70
C GLU A 45 -4.08 5.92 -6.22
N ILE A 46 -3.07 5.47 -6.97
CA ILE A 46 -3.20 5.26 -8.43
C ILE A 46 -4.24 4.17 -8.74
N ASN A 47 -4.27 3.10 -7.94
CA ASN A 47 -5.23 2.01 -8.10
C ASN A 47 -6.69 2.49 -7.99
N ILE A 48 -6.97 3.43 -7.07
CA ILE A 48 -8.31 4.03 -6.95
C ILE A 48 -8.75 4.66 -8.28
N THR A 49 -7.89 5.47 -8.90
CA THR A 49 -8.21 6.12 -10.19
C THR A 49 -8.43 5.13 -11.34
N THR A 50 -7.77 3.97 -11.27
CA THR A 50 -7.96 2.89 -12.25
C THR A 50 -9.31 2.24 -12.08
N ILE A 51 -9.72 1.99 -10.83
CA ILE A 51 -11.02 1.39 -10.52
C ILE A 51 -12.17 2.36 -10.80
N GLU A 52 -11.99 3.66 -10.58
CA GLU A 52 -12.97 4.68 -10.98
C GLU A 52 -13.27 4.60 -12.48
N LYS A 53 -12.24 4.46 -13.33
CA LYS A 53 -12.44 4.25 -14.77
C LYS A 53 -13.18 2.94 -15.07
N ALA A 54 -12.89 1.87 -14.33
CA ALA A 54 -13.59 0.61 -14.46
C ALA A 54 -15.08 0.73 -14.07
N ILE A 55 -15.42 1.55 -13.08
CA ILE A 55 -16.81 1.85 -12.71
C ILE A 55 -17.52 2.53 -13.87
N GLU A 56 -16.91 3.55 -14.48
CA GLU A 56 -17.52 4.25 -15.63
C GLU A 56 -17.75 3.31 -16.82
N GLN A 57 -16.81 2.40 -17.09
CA GLN A 57 -16.99 1.36 -18.10
C GLN A 57 -18.13 0.38 -17.74
N ALA A 58 -18.22 -0.05 -16.48
CA ALA A 58 -19.28 -0.95 -16.03
C ALA A 58 -20.67 -0.30 -16.09
N LYS A 59 -20.77 1.01 -15.79
CA LYS A 59 -22.01 1.79 -15.95
C LYS A 59 -22.42 1.88 -17.42
N GLU A 60 -21.48 2.14 -18.32
CA GLU A 60 -21.78 2.22 -19.75
C GLU A 60 -22.19 0.85 -20.31
N ASN A 61 -21.55 -0.23 -19.86
CA ASN A 61 -21.97 -1.60 -20.19
C ASN A 61 -23.42 -1.86 -19.76
N LEU A 62 -23.76 -1.52 -18.52
CA LEU A 62 -25.15 -1.65 -18.03
C LEU A 62 -26.13 -0.84 -18.90
N ARG A 63 -25.80 0.40 -19.24
CA ARG A 63 -26.64 1.25 -20.09
C ARG A 63 -26.88 0.62 -21.47
N ILE A 64 -25.85 0.05 -22.08
CA ILE A 64 -25.96 -0.63 -23.39
C ILE A 64 -26.81 -1.90 -23.27
N SER A 65 -26.57 -2.74 -22.26
CA SER A 65 -27.35 -3.96 -22.04
C SER A 65 -28.83 -3.67 -21.82
N GLU A 66 -29.16 -2.62 -21.07
CA GLU A 66 -30.54 -2.17 -20.87
C GLU A 66 -31.19 -1.70 -22.18
N GLU A 67 -30.45 -1.00 -23.04
CA GLU A 67 -30.95 -0.56 -24.36
C GLU A 67 -31.18 -1.75 -25.30
N GLN A 68 -30.25 -2.70 -25.34
CA GLN A 68 -30.39 -3.91 -26.15
C GLN A 68 -31.57 -4.77 -25.67
N TYR A 69 -31.78 -4.85 -24.35
CA TYR A 69 -32.94 -5.54 -23.78
C TYR A 69 -34.25 -4.87 -24.18
N ARG A 70 -34.33 -3.53 -24.15
CA ARG A 70 -35.50 -2.77 -24.64
C ARG A 70 -35.82 -3.06 -26.11
N HIS A 71 -34.78 -3.22 -26.92
CA HIS A 71 -34.92 -3.56 -28.34
C HIS A 71 -35.08 -5.07 -28.59
N GLN A 72 -35.21 -5.89 -27.54
CA GLN A 72 -35.34 -7.35 -27.59
C GLN A 72 -34.15 -8.05 -28.28
N VAL A 73 -32.98 -7.39 -28.30
CA VAL A 73 -31.71 -7.90 -28.85
C VAL A 73 -30.85 -8.54 -27.76
N ALA A 74 -31.14 -8.26 -26.48
CA ALA A 74 -30.52 -8.91 -25.31
C ALA A 74 -31.59 -9.50 -24.38
N THR A 75 -31.15 -10.37 -23.46
CA THR A 75 -32.00 -11.03 -22.48
C THR A 75 -31.97 -10.30 -21.13
N SER A 76 -32.92 -10.63 -20.24
CA SER A 76 -32.91 -10.10 -18.88
C SER A 76 -31.69 -10.58 -18.09
N THR A 77 -31.13 -11.73 -18.43
CA THR A 77 -29.90 -12.26 -17.82
C THR A 77 -28.70 -11.38 -18.14
N ASP A 78 -28.58 -10.89 -19.38
CA ASP A 78 -27.48 -10.00 -19.79
C ASP A 78 -27.47 -8.68 -18.99
N VAL A 79 -28.66 -8.15 -18.69
CA VAL A 79 -28.82 -6.97 -17.82
C VAL A 79 -28.41 -7.29 -16.39
N LEU A 80 -28.83 -8.43 -15.84
CA LEU A 80 -28.48 -8.87 -14.48
C LEU A 80 -26.96 -9.11 -14.34
N ASP A 81 -26.32 -9.65 -15.37
CA ASP A 81 -24.87 -9.84 -15.40
C ASP A 81 -24.14 -8.50 -15.40
N ALA A 82 -24.61 -7.52 -16.20
CA ALA A 82 -24.05 -6.17 -16.21
C ALA A 82 -24.23 -5.45 -14.85
N GLN A 83 -25.40 -5.58 -14.20
CA GLN A 83 -25.64 -5.06 -12.85
C GLN A 83 -24.72 -5.72 -11.82
N THR A 84 -24.53 -7.04 -11.91
CA THR A 84 -23.63 -7.79 -11.03
C THR A 84 -22.19 -7.34 -11.21
N LEU A 85 -21.74 -7.11 -12.45
CA LEU A 85 -20.42 -6.58 -12.76
C LEU A 85 -20.22 -5.18 -12.17
N LEU A 86 -21.19 -4.28 -12.33
CA LEU A 86 -21.14 -2.94 -11.74
C LEU A 86 -21.05 -3.02 -10.22
N SER A 87 -21.88 -3.85 -9.58
CA SER A 87 -21.86 -4.04 -8.13
C SER A 87 -20.51 -4.56 -7.64
N ARG A 88 -19.91 -5.55 -8.32
CA ARG A 88 -18.57 -6.08 -7.98
C ARG A 88 -17.50 -5.01 -8.12
N THR A 89 -17.57 -4.19 -9.18
CA THR A 89 -16.60 -3.11 -9.43
C THR A 89 -16.70 -2.03 -8.36
N MET A 90 -17.92 -1.68 -7.92
CA MET A 90 -18.13 -0.77 -6.79
C MET A 90 -17.56 -1.33 -5.48
N THR A 91 -17.73 -2.63 -5.20
CA THR A 91 -17.09 -3.27 -4.04
C THR A 91 -15.56 -3.16 -4.10
N ASN A 92 -14.97 -3.39 -5.27
CA ASN A 92 -13.53 -3.25 -5.46
C ASN A 92 -13.04 -1.81 -5.22
N TYR A 93 -13.83 -0.82 -5.60
CA TYR A 93 -13.53 0.59 -5.32
C TYR A 93 -13.46 0.88 -3.83
N TYR A 94 -14.44 0.41 -3.05
CA TYR A 94 -14.41 0.58 -1.60
C TYR A 94 -13.23 -0.13 -0.96
N ASN A 95 -12.89 -1.34 -1.41
CA ASN A 95 -11.70 -2.05 -0.94
C ASN A 95 -10.43 -1.25 -1.22
N ALA A 96 -10.27 -0.70 -2.43
CA ALA A 96 -9.11 0.13 -2.77
C ALA A 96 -9.03 1.42 -1.94
N LEU A 97 -10.17 2.04 -1.62
CA LEU A 97 -10.21 3.18 -0.69
C LEU A 97 -9.76 2.80 0.72
N TYR A 98 -10.17 1.63 1.22
CA TYR A 98 -9.71 1.13 2.52
C TYR A 98 -8.20 0.85 2.50
N ASP A 99 -7.70 0.18 1.45
CA ASP A 99 -6.28 -0.12 1.28
C ASP A 99 -5.43 1.15 1.26
N PHE A 100 -5.88 2.19 0.55
CA PHE A 100 -5.22 3.49 0.54
C PHE A 100 -5.17 4.14 1.93
N LYS A 101 -6.29 4.12 2.67
CA LYS A 101 -6.33 4.66 4.05
C LYS A 101 -5.38 3.93 4.98
N ILE A 102 -5.31 2.60 4.89
CA ILE A 102 -4.38 1.78 5.68
C ILE A 102 -2.93 2.10 5.29
N ALA A 103 -2.63 2.16 3.99
CA ALA A 103 -1.29 2.49 3.52
C ALA A 103 -0.83 3.90 3.94
N LYS A 104 -1.74 4.87 3.91
CA LYS A 104 -1.48 6.23 4.38
C LYS A 104 -1.23 6.28 5.90
N ALA A 105 -2.01 5.55 6.69
CA ALA A 105 -1.80 5.44 8.13
C ALA A 105 -0.45 4.76 8.46
N ALA A 106 -0.08 3.71 7.71
CA ALA A 106 1.22 3.06 7.85
C ALA A 106 2.36 4.02 7.54
N LEU A 107 2.27 4.80 6.45
CA LEU A 107 3.26 5.84 6.12
C LEU A 107 3.39 6.87 7.25
N HIS A 108 2.27 7.38 7.77
CA HIS A 108 2.29 8.34 8.87
C HIS A 108 2.97 7.77 10.13
N ARG A 109 2.72 6.50 10.46
CA ARG A 109 3.38 5.83 11.60
C ARG A 109 4.89 5.82 11.43
N VAL A 110 5.39 5.43 10.25
CA VAL A 110 6.84 5.29 10.02
C VAL A 110 7.54 6.65 9.97
N ILE A 111 6.92 7.67 9.33
CA ILE A 111 7.45 9.04 9.35
C ILE A 111 7.50 9.59 10.79
N SER A 112 6.47 9.31 11.60
CA SER A 112 6.48 9.75 13.00
C SER A 112 7.62 9.12 13.82
N LEU A 113 8.07 7.92 13.46
CA LEU A 113 9.23 7.29 14.09
C LEU A 113 10.53 7.97 13.65
N GLU A 114 10.66 8.33 12.38
CA GLU A 114 11.84 9.04 11.84
C GLU A 114 12.04 10.44 12.46
N VAL A 115 10.95 11.16 12.76
CA VAL A 115 11.01 12.55 13.30
C VAL A 115 11.32 12.61 14.80
N THR A 116 11.12 11.51 15.54
CA THR A 116 11.26 11.50 17.01
C THR A 116 12.68 11.17 17.48
N GLU A 117 13.59 10.77 16.58
CA GLU A 117 15.02 10.50 16.84
C GLU A 117 15.96 11.57 16.28
#